data_AF-A0A7S4LD82-F1
#
_entry.id   AF-A0A7S4LD82-F1
#
_cell.length_a   1.000
_cell.length_b   1.000
_cell.length_c   1.000
_cell.angle_alpha   90.00
_cell.angle_beta   90.00
_cell.angle_gamma   90.00
#
_symmetry.space_group_name_H-M   'P 1'
#
loop_
_entity.id
_entity.type
_entity.pdbx_description
1 polymer ?
#
loop_
_entity_poly.entity_id
_entity_poly.type
_entity_poly.pdbx_seq_one_letter_code
_entity_poly.pdbx_strand_id
1 'polypeptide(L)'
;GASNPCSGHGGCSEVPGTCTCQASDAGHWTGSDRCACASGYHGPSCTQCPECGDGSCNEGVTGDGWCTCVSDVYGPNCGIQCAGGKSNSCNGHGSGDEGATGTGSCTCSSRYFGLPCSEEYSP
;
A
#
# COMPACT_ATOMS: atom_id res chain seq x y z
N GLY A 1 -0.08 14.15 -35.13
CA GLY A 1 -0.16 12.69 -34.91
C GLY A 1 0.06 12.45 -33.44
N ALA A 2 -0.76 11.63 -32.78
CA ALA A 2 -0.59 11.33 -31.36
C ALA A 2 0.76 10.62 -31.17
N SER A 3 1.76 11.36 -30.69
CA SER A 3 3.07 10.83 -30.35
C SER A 3 2.87 9.86 -29.19
N ASN A 4 2.94 8.56 -29.49
CA ASN A 4 3.08 7.46 -28.53
C ASN A 4 1.77 6.95 -27.86
N PRO A 5 0.84 6.34 -28.62
CA PRO A 5 -0.42 5.80 -28.09
C PRO A 5 -0.22 4.79 -26.95
N CYS A 6 0.86 4.00 -27.02
CA CYS A 6 1.20 2.98 -26.02
C CYS A 6 2.07 3.50 -24.88
N SER A 7 2.09 4.81 -24.66
CA SER A 7 2.88 5.48 -23.60
C SER A 7 4.38 5.21 -23.61
N GLY A 8 4.92 4.65 -24.70
CA GLY A 8 6.36 4.37 -24.83
C GLY A 8 6.78 3.02 -24.31
N HIS A 9 5.83 2.22 -23.84
CA HIS A 9 6.07 0.93 -23.21
C HIS A 9 5.45 -0.22 -24.00
N GLY A 10 5.24 -0.02 -25.31
CA GLY A 10 4.64 -1.01 -26.19
C GLY A 10 4.65 -0.60 -27.65
N GLY A 11 4.42 -1.58 -28.52
CA GLY A 11 4.20 -1.37 -29.95
C GLY A 11 2.71 -1.20 -30.25
N CYS A 12 2.35 -0.30 -31.16
CA CYS A 12 0.97 -0.16 -31.63
C CYS A 12 0.72 -1.16 -32.78
N SER A 13 -0.33 -1.96 -32.67
CA SER A 13 -0.86 -2.78 -33.76
C SER A 13 -1.93 -1.98 -34.50
N GLU A 14 -1.73 -1.73 -35.79
CA GLU A 14 -2.51 -0.77 -36.58
C GLU A 14 -3.98 -1.17 -36.79
N VAL A 15 -4.33 -2.44 -36.57
CA VAL A 15 -5.72 -2.95 -36.62
C VAL A 15 -5.85 -4.03 -35.54
N PRO A 16 -6.65 -3.85 -34.47
CA PRO A 16 -7.65 -2.80 -34.23
C PRO A 16 -7.15 -1.54 -33.50
N GLY A 17 -5.87 -1.17 -33.61
CA GLY A 17 -5.33 0.01 -32.91
C GLY A 17 -4.97 -0.27 -31.45
N THR A 18 -4.50 -1.48 -31.16
CA THR A 18 -4.19 -1.94 -29.79
C THR A 18 -2.69 -1.91 -29.51
N CYS A 19 -2.34 -1.66 -28.25
CA CYS A 19 -0.99 -1.74 -27.74
C CYS A 19 -0.60 -3.17 -27.35
N THR A 20 0.58 -3.57 -27.81
CA THR A 20 1.30 -4.74 -27.31
C THR A 20 2.35 -4.25 -26.32
N CYS A 21 2.01 -4.27 -25.04
CA CYS A 21 2.88 -3.76 -23.97
C CYS A 21 4.06 -4.69 -23.69
N GLN A 22 5.20 -4.09 -23.35
CA GLN A 22 6.39 -4.80 -22.92
C GLN A 22 6.11 -5.34 -21.51
N ALA A 23 5.93 -6.66 -21.38
CA ALA A 23 5.62 -7.31 -20.10
C ALA A 23 6.81 -8.18 -19.58
N SER A 24 8.03 -7.87 -20.01
CA SER A 24 9.25 -8.60 -19.63
C SER A 24 9.94 -7.99 -18.41
N ASP A 25 11.08 -8.54 -17.98
CA ASP A 25 11.87 -7.99 -16.86
C ASP A 25 12.30 -6.52 -17.05
N ALA A 26 12.25 -6.01 -18.28
CA ALA A 26 12.54 -4.61 -18.61
C ALA A 26 11.39 -3.65 -18.25
N GLY A 27 10.21 -4.17 -17.90
CA GLY A 27 9.07 -3.38 -17.46
C GLY A 27 7.80 -4.24 -17.42
N HIS A 28 7.07 -4.19 -16.32
CA HIS A 28 5.86 -4.98 -16.12
C HIS A 28 4.63 -4.19 -16.59
N TRP A 29 4.51 -4.00 -17.91
CA TRP A 29 3.44 -3.19 -18.50
C TRP A 29 2.29 -4.04 -19.06
N THR A 30 1.05 -3.57 -18.92
CA THR A 30 -0.17 -4.21 -19.40
C THR A 30 -1.17 -3.19 -19.96
N GLY A 31 -2.21 -3.67 -20.64
CA GLY A 31 -3.30 -2.86 -21.22
C GLY A 31 -3.34 -2.92 -22.75
N SER A 32 -4.53 -2.71 -23.32
CA SER A 32 -4.76 -2.78 -24.77
C SER A 32 -4.80 -1.42 -25.46
N ASP A 33 -5.13 -0.35 -24.75
CA ASP A 33 -5.26 1.00 -25.33
C ASP A 33 -4.10 1.90 -24.93
N ARG A 34 -3.57 1.68 -23.72
CA ARG A 34 -2.44 2.39 -23.13
C ARG A 34 -1.70 1.44 -22.21
N CYS A 35 -0.37 1.42 -22.30
CA CYS A 35 0.44 0.63 -21.38
C CYS A 35 0.50 1.30 -20.01
N ALA A 36 0.04 0.58 -18.99
CA ALA A 36 0.12 0.92 -17.58
C ALA A 36 0.87 -0.18 -16.83
N CYS A 37 1.24 0.04 -15.57
CA CYS A 37 1.83 -1.03 -14.77
C CYS A 37 0.82 -2.17 -14.55
N ALA A 38 1.32 -3.39 -14.63
CA ALA A 38 0.59 -4.55 -14.15
C ALA A 38 0.32 -4.42 -12.65
N SER A 39 -0.73 -5.10 -12.16
CA SER A 39 -1.01 -5.16 -10.73
C SER A 39 0.19 -5.70 -9.96
N GLY A 40 0.47 -5.10 -8.80
CA GLY A 40 1.66 -5.35 -7.99
C GLY A 40 2.89 -4.55 -8.41
N TYR A 41 2.78 -3.58 -9.31
CA TYR A 41 3.90 -2.76 -9.78
C TYR A 41 3.58 -1.26 -9.74
N HIS A 42 4.58 -0.45 -9.42
CA HIS A 42 4.43 0.99 -9.21
C HIS A 42 5.54 1.82 -9.88
N GLY A 43 5.26 3.11 -10.03
CA GLY A 43 6.19 4.12 -10.52
C GLY A 43 6.38 4.09 -12.04
N PRO A 44 7.18 5.03 -12.57
CA PRO A 44 7.36 5.22 -14.01
C PRO A 44 8.11 4.06 -14.69
N SER A 45 8.73 3.17 -13.92
CA SER A 45 9.43 1.99 -14.41
C SER A 45 8.66 0.69 -14.13
N CYS A 46 7.48 0.76 -13.51
CA CYS A 46 6.73 -0.39 -13.02
C CYS A 46 7.62 -1.35 -12.21
N THR A 47 8.20 -0.82 -11.13
CA THR A 47 8.97 -1.58 -10.13
C THR A 47 8.01 -2.40 -9.26
N GLN A 48 8.42 -3.59 -8.83
CA GLN A 48 7.59 -4.44 -7.98
C GLN A 48 7.26 -3.73 -6.67
N CYS A 49 5.99 -3.76 -6.29
CA CYS A 49 5.54 -3.30 -4.99
C CYS A 49 6.20 -4.11 -3.86
N PRO A 50 6.51 -3.47 -2.72
CA PRO A 50 6.89 -4.22 -1.53
C PRO A 50 5.73 -5.07 -1.01
N GLU A 51 6.05 -6.10 -0.24
CA GLU A 51 5.06 -6.91 0.49
C GLU A 51 4.40 -6.04 1.57
N CYS A 52 3.21 -5.50 1.28
CA CYS A 52 2.47 -4.62 2.19
C CYS A 52 1.67 -5.34 3.28
N GLY A 53 1.99 -6.60 3.60
CA GLY A 53 1.38 -7.34 4.70
C GLY A 53 -0.15 -7.21 4.76
N ASP A 54 -0.65 -6.72 5.89
CA ASP A 54 -2.06 -6.36 6.07
C ASP A 54 -2.34 -4.95 5.52
N GLY A 55 -2.18 -4.78 4.20
CA GLY A 55 -2.27 -3.48 3.55
C GLY A 55 -2.30 -3.58 2.04
N SER A 56 -2.18 -2.44 1.36
CA SER A 56 -2.16 -2.36 -0.09
C SER A 56 -1.13 -1.35 -0.57
N CYS A 57 -0.37 -1.72 -1.60
CA CYS A 57 0.62 -0.85 -2.24
C CYS A 57 -0.07 0.23 -3.08
N ASN A 58 0.46 1.46 -3.04
CA ASN A 58 0.13 2.50 -4.01
C ASN A 58 0.80 2.17 -5.36
N GLU A 59 0.10 1.34 -6.14
CA GLU A 59 0.54 0.81 -7.43
C GLU A 59 0.19 1.72 -8.62
N GLY A 60 0.64 1.33 -9.82
CA GLY A 60 0.43 2.06 -11.05
C GLY A 60 1.56 3.03 -11.42
N VAL A 61 1.49 3.61 -12.62
CA VAL A 61 2.56 4.43 -13.19
C VAL A 61 2.88 5.68 -12.36
N THR A 62 1.86 6.24 -11.69
CA THR A 62 1.98 7.37 -10.77
C THR A 62 2.08 6.93 -9.31
N GLY A 63 2.00 5.63 -9.04
CA GLY A 63 2.13 5.06 -7.71
C GLY A 63 3.55 5.21 -7.18
N ASP A 64 3.66 5.50 -5.89
CA ASP A 64 4.94 5.72 -5.20
C ASP A 64 5.44 4.48 -4.45
N GLY A 65 4.66 3.39 -4.45
CA GLY A 65 5.01 2.12 -3.81
C GLY A 65 4.80 2.10 -2.31
N TRP A 66 4.23 3.15 -1.71
CA TRP A 66 3.95 3.19 -0.29
C TRP A 66 2.77 2.29 0.07
N CYS A 67 2.87 1.61 1.21
CA CYS A 67 1.78 0.79 1.71
C CYS A 67 0.74 1.65 2.44
N THR A 68 -0.53 1.40 2.16
CA THR A 68 -1.65 1.84 2.99
C THR A 68 -2.08 0.66 3.85
N CYS A 69 -1.98 0.81 5.17
CA CYS A 69 -2.30 -0.26 6.12
C CYS A 69 -3.79 -0.35 6.40
N VAL A 70 -4.26 -1.57 6.68
CA VAL A 70 -5.57 -1.74 7.33
C VAL A 70 -5.50 -1.29 8.80
N SER A 71 -6.64 -1.22 9.47
CA SER A 71 -6.69 -0.85 10.88
C SER A 71 -5.90 -1.81 11.78
N ASP A 72 -5.39 -1.29 12.88
CA ASP A 72 -4.65 -2.02 13.93
C ASP A 72 -3.26 -2.53 13.54
N VAL A 73 -2.75 -2.14 12.37
CA VAL A 73 -1.39 -2.48 11.95
C VAL A 73 -0.61 -1.25 11.50
N TYR A 74 0.71 -1.32 11.67
CA TYR A 74 1.62 -0.21 11.40
C TYR A 74 2.96 -0.67 10.83
N GLY A 75 3.76 0.33 10.48
CA GLY A 75 5.11 0.17 9.92
C GLY A 75 5.10 0.10 8.40
N PRO A 76 6.27 0.28 7.75
CA PRO A 76 6.35 0.58 6.31
C PRO A 76 5.73 -0.49 5.41
N ASN A 77 5.59 -1.71 5.91
CA ASN A 77 5.03 -2.88 5.21
C ASN A 77 3.75 -3.42 5.88
N CYS A 78 3.14 -2.68 6.80
CA CYS A 78 1.90 -3.06 7.51
C CYS A 78 1.94 -4.48 8.11
N GLY A 79 3.11 -4.87 8.63
CA GLY A 79 3.36 -6.21 9.17
C GLY A 79 3.37 -6.28 10.69
N ILE A 80 3.20 -5.15 11.38
CA ILE A 80 3.32 -5.05 12.84
C ILE A 80 1.96 -4.66 13.42
N GLN A 81 1.48 -5.39 14.41
CA GLN A 81 0.21 -5.10 15.08
C GLN A 81 0.41 -4.06 16.18
N CYS A 82 -0.55 -3.14 16.36
CA CYS A 82 -0.56 -2.25 17.52
C CYS A 82 -0.57 -3.03 18.83
N ALA A 83 -0.09 -2.41 19.92
CA ALA A 83 -0.12 -3.02 21.24
C ALA A 83 -1.57 -3.41 21.62
N GLY A 84 -1.78 -4.60 22.18
CA GLY A 84 -3.13 -5.19 22.38
C GLY A 84 -3.60 -6.11 21.24
N GLY A 85 -2.94 -6.07 20.08
CA GLY A 85 -3.16 -6.97 18.96
C GLY A 85 -4.24 -6.51 17.98
N LYS A 86 -4.30 -7.16 16.82
CA LYS A 86 -5.26 -6.86 15.74
C LYS A 86 -6.70 -7.12 16.18
N SER A 87 -7.62 -6.19 15.94
CA SER A 87 -9.03 -6.18 16.41
C SER A 87 -9.25 -5.83 17.90
N ASN A 88 -8.17 -5.68 18.68
CA ASN A 88 -8.26 -5.23 20.08
C ASN A 88 -7.11 -4.28 20.41
N SER A 89 -6.80 -3.38 19.46
CA SER A 89 -5.76 -2.37 19.64
C SER A 89 -5.98 -1.62 20.94
N CYS A 90 -4.89 -1.43 21.67
CA CYS A 90 -4.87 -0.77 22.97
C CYS A 90 -5.86 -1.38 23.96
N ASN A 91 -6.05 -2.71 23.90
CA ASN A 91 -7.03 -3.48 24.66
C ASN A 91 -8.47 -2.94 24.56
N GLY A 92 -8.82 -2.24 23.47
CA GLY A 92 -10.11 -1.57 23.33
C GLY A 92 -10.28 -0.33 24.23
N HIS A 93 -9.21 0.07 24.91
CA HIS A 93 -9.15 1.20 25.83
C HIS A 93 -8.33 2.37 25.27
N GLY A 94 -8.14 2.43 23.95
CA GLY A 94 -7.38 3.49 23.30
C GLY A 94 -7.39 3.37 21.79
N SER A 95 -6.61 4.23 21.14
CA SER A 95 -6.36 4.18 19.70
C SER A 95 -4.86 4.07 19.44
N GLY A 96 -4.50 3.14 18.55
CA GLY A 96 -3.12 2.93 18.14
C GLY A 96 -2.70 3.92 17.05
N ASP A 97 -1.44 4.32 17.07
CA ASP A 97 -0.77 5.03 15.98
C ASP A 97 -0.46 4.05 14.85
N GLU A 98 -1.46 3.84 13.99
CA GLU A 98 -1.47 2.89 12.87
C GLU A 98 -0.92 3.50 11.55
N GLY A 99 -0.81 2.68 10.51
CA GLY A 99 -0.37 3.13 9.19
C GLY A 99 1.12 2.95 8.93
N ALA A 100 1.53 3.20 7.68
CA ALA A 100 2.89 2.88 7.23
C ALA A 100 3.99 3.69 7.93
N THR A 101 3.64 4.87 8.43
CA THR A 101 4.50 5.74 9.23
C THR A 101 4.18 5.70 10.72
N GLY A 102 3.18 4.90 11.13
CA GLY A 102 2.77 4.78 12.52
C GLY A 102 3.84 4.13 13.38
N THR A 103 3.78 4.39 14.69
CA THR A 103 4.71 3.85 15.68
C THR A 103 4.14 2.65 16.45
N GLY A 104 2.83 2.39 16.31
CA GLY A 104 2.11 1.38 17.08
C GLY A 104 1.80 1.77 18.52
N SER A 105 2.12 3.01 18.91
CA SER A 105 1.90 3.53 20.25
C SER A 105 0.42 3.76 20.52
N CYS A 106 -0.02 3.45 21.74
CA CYS A 106 -1.40 3.63 22.14
C CYS A 106 -1.65 4.98 22.82
N THR A 107 -2.68 5.68 22.36
CA THR A 107 -3.29 6.80 23.09
C THR A 107 -4.45 6.26 23.91
N CYS A 108 -4.30 6.19 25.23
CA CYS A 108 -5.31 5.61 26.11
C CYS A 108 -6.51 6.53 26.37
N SER A 109 -7.68 5.92 26.50
CA SER A 109 -8.91 6.55 26.97
C SER A 109 -8.78 6.94 28.44
N SER A 110 -9.62 7.89 28.90
CA SER A 110 -9.61 8.34 30.29
C SER A 110 -9.75 7.16 31.26
N ARG A 111 -8.87 7.14 32.28
CA ARG A 111 -8.70 6.08 33.31
C ARG A 111 -7.81 4.89 32.92
N TYR A 112 -7.38 4.77 31.67
CA TYR A 112 -6.45 3.71 31.28
C TYR A 112 -5.03 4.24 31.05
N PHE A 113 -4.02 3.41 31.35
CA PHE A 113 -2.61 3.73 31.13
C PHE A 113 -1.77 2.49 30.81
N GLY A 114 -0.48 2.72 30.51
CA GLY A 114 0.46 1.68 30.09
C GLY A 114 0.50 1.49 28.57
N LEU A 115 1.49 0.71 28.12
CA LEU A 115 1.79 0.53 26.69
C LEU A 115 0.63 -0.05 25.86
N PRO A 116 -0.20 -0.98 26.39
CA PRO A 116 -1.39 -1.43 25.68
C PRO A 116 -2.69 -0.91 26.32
N CYS A 117 -2.66 0.12 27.17
CA CYS A 117 -3.83 0.62 27.91
C CYS A 117 -4.56 -0.46 28.75
N SER A 118 -3.83 -1.42 29.32
CA SER A 118 -4.40 -2.51 30.13
C SER A 118 -4.67 -2.11 31.58
N GLU A 119 -4.01 -1.07 32.08
CA GLU A 119 -4.08 -0.69 33.48
C GLU A 119 -5.16 0.35 33.70
N GLU A 120 -6.08 0.12 34.63
CA GLU A 120 -7.14 1.07 34.99
C GLU A 120 -6.81 1.78 36.31
N TYR A 121 -7.10 3.08 36.37
CA TYR A 121 -7.05 3.84 37.60
C TYR A 121 -8.33 3.60 38.42
N SER A 122 -8.20 2.94 39.58
CA SER A 122 -9.27 2.88 40.59
C SER A 122 -9.05 3.98 41.63
N PRO A 123 -9.97 4.95 41.76
CA PRO A 123 -9.92 5.95 42.83
C PRO A 123 -10.21 5.36 44.22
#